data_AF-A0A8H3NBX7-F1
#
_entry.id   AF-A0A8H3NBX7-F1
#
_cell.length_a   1.000
_cell.length_b   1.000
_cell.length_c   1.000
_cell.angle_alpha   90.00
_cell.angle_beta   90.00
_cell.angle_gamma   90.00
#
_symmetry.space_group_name_H-M   'P 1'
#
loop_
_entity.id
_entity.type
_entity.pdbx_description
1 polymer ?
#
loop_
_entity_poly.entity_id
_entity_poly.type
_entity_poly.pdbx_seq_one_letter_code
_entity_poly.pdbx_strand_id
1 'polypeptide(L)'
;MNRNDRFIIVGAGAFGLSTALRLAQDGYTSVTVVDRCMPPVPDGSSNDISRVIRFDYGDPVYAQIAKEAYDQWKTPEYSEAFHQTPCLWVSQEGTLEQPVQPRAAEYSRKTRQVLTEMGQEWHAVPSVEEAKRRFPALSGKLATPGFDGFYNTNAGWADAGLAVQRLASRCVAAGVSFISGPNGHVVELEYGRDGVVDAVRTINGNRITGDRFIVATGAWTASLIPSWNSMMATGQVVGWLRLTPEEMIRLKDLPIYFNFSTGFFCFPVHEATGYLKVAVHGFGYTSPHQKAVSAPPSSAVSARANFIPADGMQRLLAGLRDILPELAERGFEKVGLCWYNDTPTGDFIFDYHPEHKNLFIATGGSGHAFKFLPVLGKYIVGSLERKLPRELLEKWKFPTEFRERFQGDAFQGDGSRGGPERREMTPQEREVYTAAMTASVRRSKI
;
A
#
# COMPACT_ATOMS: atom_id res chain seq x y z
N MET A 1 -28.01 -11.19 -3.61
CA MET A 1 -27.34 -11.66 -2.38
C MET A 1 -28.36 -11.77 -1.27
N ASN A 2 -28.28 -12.81 -0.44
CA ASN A 2 -29.17 -13.03 0.71
C ASN A 2 -28.49 -12.50 1.98
N ARG A 3 -29.22 -11.87 2.91
CA ARG A 3 -28.66 -11.38 4.19
C ARG A 3 -28.08 -12.50 5.07
N ASN A 4 -28.51 -13.74 4.82
CA ASN A 4 -28.00 -14.94 5.47
C ASN A 4 -26.80 -15.58 4.73
N ASP A 5 -26.33 -15.00 3.61
CA ASP A 5 -25.12 -15.47 2.93
C ASP A 5 -23.94 -15.44 3.92
N ARG A 6 -23.22 -16.56 4.06
CA ARG A 6 -22.02 -16.66 4.90
C ARG A 6 -20.79 -16.19 4.13
N PHE A 7 -20.23 -15.07 4.55
CA PHE A 7 -19.04 -14.47 3.94
C PHE A 7 -17.76 -14.94 4.62
N ILE A 8 -16.84 -15.48 3.83
CA ILE A 8 -15.46 -15.77 4.24
C ILE A 8 -14.53 -14.79 3.54
N ILE A 9 -13.92 -13.90 4.32
CA ILE A 9 -12.98 -12.88 3.84
C ILE A 9 -11.56 -13.34 4.19
N VAL A 10 -10.75 -13.63 3.19
CA VAL A 10 -9.36 -14.03 3.36
C VAL A 10 -8.46 -12.80 3.33
N GLY A 11 -7.89 -12.44 4.47
CA GLY A 11 -7.02 -11.28 4.67
C GLY A 11 -7.62 -10.25 5.63
N ALA A 12 -6.92 -9.96 6.73
CA ALA A 12 -7.27 -8.98 7.76
C ALA A 12 -6.51 -7.65 7.61
N GLY A 13 -6.22 -7.25 6.36
CA GLY A 13 -5.67 -5.93 6.03
C GLY A 13 -6.74 -4.89 5.74
N ALA A 14 -6.33 -3.72 5.24
CA ALA A 14 -7.21 -2.61 4.88
C ALA A 14 -8.43 -3.01 4.03
N PHE A 15 -8.22 -3.76 2.93
CA PHE A 15 -9.31 -4.22 2.06
C PHE A 15 -10.28 -5.15 2.79
N GLY A 16 -9.77 -6.20 3.43
CA GLY A 16 -10.62 -7.21 4.07
C GLY A 16 -11.39 -6.68 5.27
N LEU A 17 -10.76 -5.89 6.15
CA LEU A 17 -11.41 -5.30 7.31
C LEU A 17 -12.48 -4.26 6.92
N SER A 18 -12.17 -3.38 5.97
CA SER A 18 -13.15 -2.39 5.51
C SER A 18 -14.35 -3.04 4.81
N THR A 19 -14.12 -4.12 4.07
CA THR A 19 -15.19 -4.94 3.48
C THR A 19 -16.03 -5.61 4.57
N ALA A 20 -15.40 -6.25 5.55
CA ALA A 20 -16.09 -6.91 6.66
C ALA A 20 -16.99 -5.95 7.43
N LEU A 21 -16.44 -4.79 7.81
CA LEU A 21 -17.21 -3.78 8.53
C LEU A 21 -18.40 -3.30 7.71
N ARG A 22 -18.18 -3.02 6.41
CA ARG A 22 -19.26 -2.55 5.55
C ARG A 22 -20.36 -3.59 5.35
N LEU A 23 -20.01 -4.87 5.17
CA LEU A 23 -21.00 -5.95 5.09
C LEU A 23 -21.83 -6.04 6.39
N ALA A 24 -21.18 -5.98 7.56
CA ALA A 24 -21.87 -6.01 8.84
C ALA A 24 -22.83 -4.81 9.00
N GLN A 25 -22.39 -3.60 8.63
CA GLN A 25 -23.21 -2.38 8.64
C GLN A 25 -24.39 -2.44 7.66
N ASP A 26 -24.23 -3.11 6.52
CA ASP A 26 -25.30 -3.33 5.55
C ASP A 26 -26.30 -4.41 6.01
N GLY A 27 -26.08 -5.05 7.16
CA GLY A 27 -27.00 -6.02 7.78
C GLY A 27 -26.70 -7.49 7.47
N TYR A 28 -25.51 -7.81 6.95
CA TYR A 28 -25.06 -9.20 6.85
C TYR A 28 -24.60 -9.71 8.22
N THR A 29 -25.17 -10.83 8.68
CA THR A 29 -24.96 -11.32 10.05
C THR A 29 -23.89 -12.42 10.15
N SER A 30 -23.48 -13.01 9.03
CA SER A 30 -22.46 -14.06 8.99
C SER A 30 -21.24 -13.62 8.19
N VAL A 31 -20.36 -12.86 8.83
CA VAL A 31 -19.11 -12.36 8.24
C VAL A 31 -17.93 -12.85 9.06
N THR A 32 -17.06 -13.65 8.43
CA THR A 32 -15.84 -14.17 9.06
C THR A 32 -14.61 -13.71 8.29
N VAL A 33 -13.67 -13.06 8.99
CA VAL A 33 -12.35 -12.72 8.47
C VAL A 33 -11.35 -13.78 8.91
N VAL A 34 -10.58 -14.31 7.97
CA VAL A 34 -9.52 -15.30 8.22
C VAL A 34 -8.16 -14.72 7.82
N ASP A 35 -7.17 -14.86 8.70
CA ASP A 35 -5.80 -14.40 8.44
C ASP A 35 -4.77 -15.22 9.22
N ARG A 36 -3.50 -15.17 8.81
CA ARG A 36 -2.39 -15.77 9.55
C ARG A 36 -2.07 -15.04 10.86
N CYS A 37 -2.49 -13.78 11.01
CA CYS A 37 -2.27 -12.97 12.21
C CYS A 37 -3.56 -12.23 12.62
N MET A 38 -3.72 -11.96 13.93
CA MET A 38 -4.72 -10.96 14.33
C MET A 38 -4.29 -9.58 13.81
N PRO A 39 -5.22 -8.77 13.28
CA PRO A 39 -4.92 -7.41 12.87
C PRO A 39 -4.48 -6.54 14.07
N PRO A 40 -3.53 -5.60 13.89
CA PRO A 40 -2.86 -5.28 12.63
C PRO A 40 -1.80 -6.33 12.23
N VAL A 41 -1.88 -6.82 10.98
CA VAL A 41 -0.99 -7.88 10.46
C VAL A 41 0.45 -7.33 10.34
N PRO A 42 1.47 -7.94 10.98
CA PRO A 42 2.80 -7.32 11.15
C PRO A 42 3.55 -6.94 9.85
N ASP A 43 3.44 -7.77 8.82
CA ASP A 43 4.05 -7.57 7.51
C ASP A 43 3.04 -7.18 6.42
N GLY A 44 1.80 -6.90 6.82
CA GLY A 44 0.82 -6.30 5.93
C GLY A 44 1.27 -4.90 5.50
N SER A 45 1.06 -4.56 4.23
CA SER A 45 1.35 -3.20 3.73
C SER A 45 0.44 -2.13 4.34
N SER A 46 -0.69 -2.53 4.93
CA SER A 46 -1.60 -1.66 5.68
C SER A 46 -1.16 -1.38 7.12
N ASN A 47 -0.16 -2.09 7.65
CA ASN A 47 0.36 -1.86 9.00
C ASN A 47 1.71 -1.12 8.92
N ASP A 48 1.77 0.12 9.39
CA ASP A 48 2.99 0.93 9.39
C ASP A 48 2.81 2.12 10.35
N ILE A 49 3.89 2.77 10.75
CA ILE A 49 3.79 3.98 11.58
C ILE A 49 3.24 5.18 10.81
N SER A 50 3.27 5.15 9.47
CA SER A 50 2.71 6.24 8.67
C SER A 50 2.32 5.84 7.23
N ARG A 51 1.27 6.43 6.69
CA ARG A 51 0.91 6.34 5.27
C ARG A 51 0.41 7.69 4.78
N VAL A 52 0.81 8.08 3.57
CA VAL A 52 0.45 9.39 3.01
C VAL A 52 -1.02 9.40 2.60
N ILE A 53 -1.72 10.42 3.05
CA ILE A 53 -3.11 10.73 2.75
C ILE A 53 -3.13 11.99 1.89
N ARG A 54 -3.47 11.82 0.61
CA ARG A 54 -3.49 12.90 -0.38
C ARG A 54 -4.46 12.55 -1.50
N PHE A 55 -4.92 13.54 -2.24
CA PHE A 55 -5.79 13.34 -3.40
C PHE A 55 -5.22 13.92 -4.69
N ASP A 56 -3.96 14.33 -4.70
CA ASP A 56 -3.27 14.81 -5.90
C ASP A 56 -2.97 13.63 -6.85
N TYR A 57 -3.88 13.34 -7.78
CA TYR A 57 -3.74 12.25 -8.76
C TYR A 57 -3.80 12.80 -10.19
N GLY A 58 -3.06 12.15 -11.10
CA GLY A 58 -3.19 12.39 -12.54
C GLY A 58 -4.42 11.74 -13.18
N ASP A 59 -5.16 10.93 -12.43
CA ASP A 59 -6.43 10.30 -12.82
C ASP A 59 -7.58 10.99 -12.05
N PRO A 60 -8.56 11.60 -12.73
CA PRO A 60 -9.64 12.36 -12.10
C PRO A 60 -10.59 11.48 -11.25
N VAL A 61 -10.76 10.21 -11.62
CA VAL A 61 -11.59 9.27 -10.83
C VAL A 61 -10.92 9.01 -9.49
N TYR A 62 -9.61 8.68 -9.49
CA TYR A 62 -8.87 8.48 -8.24
C TYR A 62 -8.75 9.77 -7.42
N ALA A 63 -8.58 10.92 -8.05
CA ALA A 63 -8.55 12.20 -7.34
C ALA A 63 -9.87 12.44 -6.59
N GLN A 64 -11.02 12.23 -7.25
CA GLN A 64 -12.34 12.40 -6.65
C GLN A 64 -12.59 11.44 -5.47
N ILE A 65 -12.28 10.15 -5.63
CA ILE A 65 -12.50 9.17 -4.55
C ILE A 65 -11.47 9.31 -3.43
N ALA A 66 -10.26 9.79 -3.71
CA ALA A 66 -9.25 10.09 -2.69
C ALA A 66 -9.63 11.34 -1.91
N LYS A 67 -10.28 12.32 -2.54
CA LYS A 67 -10.83 13.49 -1.86
C LYS A 67 -11.96 13.09 -0.91
N GLU A 68 -12.86 12.21 -1.34
CA GLU A 68 -13.89 11.62 -0.46
C GLU A 68 -13.22 10.96 0.76
N ALA A 69 -12.18 10.13 0.54
CA ALA A 69 -11.44 9.49 1.61
C ALA A 69 -10.76 10.50 2.54
N TYR A 70 -10.10 11.52 2.00
CA TYR A 70 -9.45 12.60 2.76
C TYR A 70 -10.44 13.33 3.67
N ASP A 71 -11.65 13.61 3.18
CA ASP A 71 -12.68 14.23 4.00
C ASP A 71 -13.13 13.33 5.15
N GLN A 72 -13.19 12.00 4.94
CA GLN A 72 -13.47 11.04 6.01
C GLN A 72 -12.34 10.95 7.04
N TRP A 73 -11.07 11.08 6.64
CA TRP A 73 -9.94 11.08 7.58
C TRP A 73 -10.00 12.22 8.61
N LYS A 74 -10.67 13.33 8.28
CA LYS A 74 -10.88 14.47 9.19
C LYS A 74 -12.03 14.27 10.17
N THR A 75 -12.84 13.22 10.02
CA THR A 75 -13.96 12.96 10.93
C THR A 75 -13.47 12.40 12.28
N PRO A 76 -14.25 12.53 13.36
CA PRO A 76 -13.88 11.98 14.68
C PRO A 76 -13.54 10.49 14.68
N GLU A 77 -14.06 9.74 13.70
CA GLU A 77 -13.81 8.31 13.56
C GLU A 77 -12.38 7.97 13.16
N TYR A 78 -11.69 8.88 12.47
CA TYR A 78 -10.35 8.66 11.93
C TYR A 78 -9.32 9.71 12.35
N SER A 79 -9.77 10.84 12.92
CA SER A 79 -8.94 11.99 13.26
C SER A 79 -7.85 11.69 14.30
N GLU A 80 -8.05 10.68 15.17
CA GLU A 80 -7.02 10.23 16.11
C GLU A 80 -5.77 9.72 15.39
N ALA A 81 -5.95 9.07 14.24
CA ALA A 81 -4.87 8.50 13.46
C ALA A 81 -4.38 9.42 12.33
N PHE A 82 -5.00 10.57 12.09
CA PHE A 82 -4.71 11.44 10.95
C PHE A 82 -4.06 12.76 11.37
N HIS A 83 -2.99 13.12 10.66
CA HIS A 83 -2.21 14.32 10.89
C HIS A 83 -2.10 15.12 9.59
N GLN A 84 -2.80 16.24 9.53
CA GLN A 84 -2.76 17.14 8.37
C GLN A 84 -1.40 17.85 8.30
N THR A 85 -0.79 17.87 7.13
CA THR A 85 0.48 18.56 6.87
C THR A 85 0.65 18.83 5.37
N PRO A 86 1.40 19.85 4.95
CA PRO A 86 1.70 20.06 3.55
C PRO A 86 2.42 18.86 2.90
N CYS A 87 2.09 18.61 1.64
CA CYS A 87 2.76 17.62 0.80
C CYS A 87 3.48 18.35 -0.34
N LEU A 88 4.81 18.41 -0.26
CA LEU A 88 5.68 18.95 -1.29
C LEU A 88 6.02 17.86 -2.31
N TRP A 89 5.69 18.16 -3.55
CA TRP A 89 6.01 17.36 -4.72
C TRP A 89 7.17 18.00 -5.46
N VAL A 90 8.14 17.19 -5.85
CA VAL A 90 9.24 17.60 -6.71
C VAL A 90 9.50 16.58 -7.81
N SER A 91 10.04 17.07 -8.91
CA SER A 91 10.69 16.28 -9.96
C SER A 91 12.05 16.86 -10.29
N GLN A 92 12.90 16.03 -10.87
CA GLN A 92 14.25 16.37 -11.30
C GLN A 92 14.65 15.58 -12.57
N GLU A 93 15.76 15.98 -13.19
CA GLU A 93 16.47 15.19 -14.20
C GLU A 93 17.33 14.09 -13.56
N GLY A 94 17.57 13.02 -14.31
CA GLY A 94 18.36 11.89 -13.84
C GLY A 94 19.85 12.16 -13.82
N THR A 95 20.55 11.52 -12.88
CA THR A 95 22.01 11.39 -12.90
C THR A 95 22.40 9.92 -12.91
N LEU A 96 23.70 9.62 -13.04
CA LEU A 96 24.19 8.25 -12.94
C LEU A 96 23.89 7.62 -11.57
N GLU A 97 23.94 8.42 -10.50
CA GLU A 97 23.72 8.00 -9.12
C GLU A 97 22.23 7.97 -8.75
N GLN A 98 21.41 8.80 -9.40
CA GLN A 98 19.97 8.89 -9.17
C GLN A 98 19.22 8.75 -10.50
N PRO A 99 19.06 7.51 -11.01
CA PRO A 99 18.26 7.28 -12.20
C PRO A 99 16.80 7.66 -11.94
N VAL A 100 16.13 8.14 -12.98
CA VAL A 100 14.75 8.64 -12.90
C VAL A 100 13.88 8.02 -13.98
N GLN A 101 12.56 8.12 -13.80
CA GLN A 101 11.58 7.80 -14.83
C GLN A 101 11.15 9.07 -15.59
N PRO A 102 11.06 9.04 -16.92
CA PRO A 102 10.74 10.23 -17.73
C PRO A 102 9.30 10.73 -17.52
N ARG A 103 8.43 9.93 -16.89
CA ARG A 103 7.01 10.22 -16.75
C ARG A 103 6.66 11.10 -15.54
N ALA A 104 7.60 11.34 -14.63
CA ALA A 104 7.34 12.14 -13.44
C ALA A 104 6.83 13.55 -13.76
N ALA A 105 7.42 14.21 -14.77
CA ALA A 105 7.00 15.54 -15.22
C ALA A 105 5.59 15.53 -15.82
N GLU A 106 5.27 14.52 -16.64
CA GLU A 106 3.92 14.36 -17.21
C GLU A 106 2.87 14.11 -16.11
N TYR A 107 3.17 13.22 -15.17
CA TYR A 107 2.28 12.92 -14.05
C TYR A 107 2.05 14.14 -13.14
N SER A 108 3.10 14.91 -12.85
CA SER A 108 3.02 16.18 -12.11
C SER A 108 2.10 17.19 -12.83
N ARG A 109 2.28 17.36 -14.15
CA ARG A 109 1.41 18.24 -14.95
C ARG A 109 -0.06 17.78 -14.94
N LYS A 110 -0.34 16.50 -15.18
CA LYS A 110 -1.71 15.94 -15.13
C LYS A 110 -2.34 16.15 -13.75
N THR A 111 -1.57 15.92 -12.69
CA THR A 111 -2.02 16.10 -11.32
C THR A 111 -2.43 17.54 -11.04
N ARG A 112 -1.60 18.54 -11.41
CA ARG A 112 -1.94 19.97 -11.28
C ARG A 112 -3.18 20.35 -12.08
N GLN A 113 -3.32 19.79 -13.28
CA GLN A 113 -4.51 20.01 -14.11
C GLN A 113 -5.78 19.47 -13.42
N VAL A 114 -5.76 18.20 -12.98
CA VAL A 114 -6.89 17.58 -12.28
C VAL A 114 -7.27 18.34 -11.02
N LEU A 115 -6.29 18.77 -10.20
CA LEU A 115 -6.55 19.59 -9.03
C LEU A 115 -7.24 20.92 -9.38
N THR A 116 -6.78 21.58 -10.45
CA THR A 116 -7.37 22.84 -10.94
C THR A 116 -8.82 22.63 -11.40
N GLU A 117 -9.08 21.57 -12.16
CA GLU A 117 -10.43 21.20 -12.62
C GLU A 117 -11.38 20.85 -11.47
N MET A 118 -10.86 20.24 -10.40
CA MET A 118 -11.60 19.97 -9.16
C MET A 118 -11.75 21.20 -8.25
N GLY A 119 -11.24 22.37 -8.64
CA GLY A 119 -11.24 23.59 -7.82
C GLY A 119 -10.44 23.46 -6.53
N GLN A 120 -9.44 22.59 -6.49
CA GLN A 120 -8.56 22.39 -5.33
C GLN A 120 -7.34 23.30 -5.42
N GLU A 121 -7.01 23.95 -4.31
CA GLU A 121 -5.84 24.81 -4.23
C GLU A 121 -4.53 24.01 -4.26
N TRP A 122 -3.58 24.51 -5.04
CA TRP A 122 -2.20 24.04 -5.06
C TRP A 122 -1.27 25.23 -5.35
N HIS A 123 -0.02 25.14 -4.93
CA HIS A 123 0.93 26.23 -5.06
C HIS A 123 2.17 25.77 -5.80
N ALA A 124 2.53 26.49 -6.87
CA ALA A 124 3.76 26.24 -7.61
C ALA A 124 5.00 26.51 -6.73
N VAL A 125 6.02 25.68 -6.90
CA VAL A 125 7.34 25.82 -6.29
C VAL A 125 8.36 25.71 -7.42
N PRO A 126 8.71 26.83 -8.09
CA PRO A 126 9.51 26.79 -9.32
C PRO A 126 11.01 26.58 -9.08
N SER A 127 11.49 26.66 -7.82
CA SER A 127 12.92 26.51 -7.52
C SER A 127 13.18 25.90 -6.14
N VAL A 128 14.40 25.40 -5.95
CA VAL A 128 14.87 24.86 -4.68
C VAL A 128 14.88 25.94 -3.59
N GLU A 129 15.24 27.17 -3.93
CA GLU A 129 15.25 28.31 -2.99
C GLU A 129 13.84 28.62 -2.48
N GLU A 130 12.84 28.59 -3.36
CA GLU A 130 11.43 28.73 -2.98
C GLU A 130 11.01 27.61 -2.03
N ALA A 131 11.36 26.36 -2.36
CA ALA A 131 11.03 25.19 -1.55
C ALA A 131 11.62 25.31 -0.13
N LYS A 132 12.90 25.69 -0.02
CA LYS A 132 13.58 25.89 1.27
C LYS A 132 13.01 27.08 2.05
N ARG A 133 12.63 28.16 1.37
CA ARG A 133 11.99 29.31 2.04
C ARG A 133 10.66 28.93 2.67
N ARG A 134 9.87 28.09 1.98
CA ARG A 134 8.57 27.62 2.49
C ARG A 134 8.70 26.52 3.54
N PHE A 135 9.69 25.63 3.37
CA PHE A 135 9.91 24.46 4.21
C PHE A 135 11.34 24.45 4.76
N PRO A 136 11.65 25.31 5.74
CA PRO A 136 13.02 25.52 6.23
C PRO A 136 13.62 24.31 6.96
N ALA A 137 12.79 23.33 7.33
CA ALA A 137 13.25 22.05 7.85
C ALA A 137 14.04 21.22 6.81
N LEU A 138 13.86 21.49 5.51
CA LEU A 138 14.60 20.84 4.44
C LEU A 138 15.97 21.53 4.24
N SER A 139 17.04 20.90 4.75
CA SER A 139 18.39 21.46 4.78
C SER A 139 19.24 21.12 3.55
N GLY A 140 18.96 19.99 2.88
CA GLY A 140 19.76 19.44 1.78
C GLY A 140 19.56 20.15 0.42
N LYS A 141 20.11 19.60 -0.67
CA LYS A 141 19.99 20.18 -2.02
C LYS A 141 18.60 20.01 -2.67
N LEU A 142 17.76 19.16 -2.08
CA LEU A 142 16.42 18.71 -2.48
C LEU A 142 16.39 17.86 -3.76
N ALA A 143 16.97 18.36 -4.85
CA ALA A 143 16.96 17.66 -6.12
C ALA A 143 18.17 18.01 -6.97
N THR A 144 18.39 17.25 -8.04
CA THR A 144 19.35 17.57 -9.11
C THR A 144 18.74 18.63 -10.07
N PRO A 145 19.48 19.10 -11.11
CA PRO A 145 18.92 20.01 -12.11
C PRO A 145 17.60 19.52 -12.73
N GLY A 146 16.83 20.44 -13.30
CA GLY A 146 15.48 20.14 -13.80
C GLY A 146 14.40 20.13 -12.71
N PHE A 147 14.63 20.88 -11.62
CA PHE A 147 13.67 21.03 -10.53
C PHE A 147 12.34 21.64 -11.04
N ASP A 148 11.24 20.94 -10.80
CA ASP A 148 9.87 21.47 -10.85
C ASP A 148 9.14 20.93 -9.64
N GLY A 149 8.29 21.76 -9.04
CA GLY A 149 7.58 21.37 -7.83
C GLY A 149 6.27 22.10 -7.64
N PHE A 150 5.44 21.52 -6.79
CA PHE A 150 4.26 22.16 -6.24
C PHE A 150 3.97 21.57 -4.86
N TYR A 151 3.13 22.24 -4.08
CA TYR A 151 2.63 21.65 -2.85
C TYR A 151 1.13 21.88 -2.66
N ASN A 152 0.54 21.01 -1.85
CA ASN A 152 -0.84 21.10 -1.39
C ASN A 152 -0.85 21.08 0.15
N THR A 153 -1.72 21.89 0.76
CA THR A 153 -1.97 21.96 2.22
C THR A 153 -3.07 21.00 2.67
N ASN A 154 -3.90 20.53 1.74
CA ASN A 154 -4.94 19.52 1.94
C ASN A 154 -4.38 18.11 1.75
N ALA A 155 -3.32 17.81 2.49
CA ALA A 155 -2.70 16.51 2.55
C ALA A 155 -2.37 16.17 4.01
N GLY A 156 -1.86 14.98 4.24
CA GLY A 156 -1.49 14.53 5.56
C GLY A 156 -0.88 13.16 5.56
N TRP A 157 -0.64 12.63 6.74
CA TRP A 157 -0.27 11.24 6.94
C TRP A 157 -1.15 10.65 8.03
N ALA A 158 -1.30 9.33 8.01
CA ALA A 158 -2.01 8.63 9.06
C ALA A 158 -1.14 7.55 9.70
N ASP A 159 -1.21 7.41 11.03
CA ASP A 159 -0.71 6.23 11.74
C ASP A 159 -1.53 5.02 11.27
N ALA A 160 -0.90 4.21 10.41
CA ALA A 160 -1.60 3.16 9.71
C ALA A 160 -1.88 1.97 10.62
N GLY A 161 -0.98 1.67 11.55
CA GLY A 161 -1.16 0.64 12.57
C GLY A 161 -2.34 0.96 13.48
N LEU A 162 -2.41 2.20 13.97
CA LEU A 162 -3.53 2.68 14.79
C LEU A 162 -4.85 2.64 14.02
N ALA A 163 -4.90 3.17 12.79
CA ALA A 163 -6.12 3.17 11.99
C ALA A 163 -6.64 1.76 11.70
N VAL A 164 -5.76 0.79 11.38
CA VAL A 164 -6.13 -0.62 11.17
C VAL A 164 -6.59 -1.27 12.47
N GLN A 165 -5.94 -0.97 13.60
CA GLN A 165 -6.36 -1.47 14.91
C GLN A 165 -7.78 -0.98 15.25
N ARG A 166 -8.05 0.32 15.10
CA ARG A 166 -9.39 0.90 15.33
C ARG A 166 -10.44 0.30 14.39
N LEU A 167 -10.08 0.08 13.12
CA LEU A 167 -10.96 -0.58 12.16
C LEU A 167 -11.29 -2.02 12.59
N ALA A 168 -10.31 -2.79 13.05
CA ALA A 168 -10.54 -4.14 13.58
C ALA A 168 -11.45 -4.12 14.82
N SER A 169 -11.26 -3.18 15.75
CA SER A 169 -12.15 -3.02 16.90
C SER A 169 -13.60 -2.73 16.48
N ARG A 170 -13.80 -1.90 15.44
CA ARG A 170 -15.13 -1.63 14.88
C ARG A 170 -15.75 -2.88 14.23
N CYS A 171 -14.96 -3.70 13.55
CA CYS A 171 -15.42 -4.99 13.03
C CYS A 171 -15.94 -5.90 14.17
N VAL A 172 -15.17 -6.02 15.26
CA VAL A 172 -15.59 -6.82 16.42
C VAL A 172 -16.88 -6.28 17.03
N ALA A 173 -16.98 -4.96 17.22
CA ALA A 173 -18.18 -4.32 17.74
C ALA A 173 -19.42 -4.51 16.82
N ALA A 174 -19.20 -4.62 15.51
CA ALA A 174 -20.24 -4.90 14.53
C ALA A 174 -20.60 -6.40 14.39
N GLY A 175 -19.98 -7.28 15.17
CA GLY A 175 -20.26 -8.73 15.16
C GLY A 175 -19.48 -9.55 14.14
N VAL A 176 -18.44 -8.99 13.52
CA VAL A 176 -17.55 -9.74 12.61
C VAL A 176 -16.73 -10.76 13.38
N SER A 177 -16.72 -12.00 12.90
CA SER A 177 -15.94 -13.09 13.47
C SER A 177 -14.53 -13.13 12.89
N PHE A 178 -13.55 -13.55 13.70
CA PHE A 178 -12.15 -13.67 13.29
C PHE A 178 -11.62 -15.07 13.55
N ILE A 179 -10.92 -15.63 12.56
CA ILE A 179 -10.12 -16.85 12.72
C ILE A 179 -8.68 -16.50 12.34
N SER A 180 -7.77 -16.56 13.31
CA SER A 180 -6.39 -16.12 13.12
C SER A 180 -5.36 -17.23 13.39
N GLY A 181 -4.09 -16.95 13.10
CA GLY A 181 -3.00 -17.89 13.36
C GLY A 181 -3.03 -19.08 12.41
N PRO A 182 -2.48 -20.24 12.79
CA PRO A 182 -2.49 -21.43 11.94
C PRO A 182 -3.90 -21.89 11.50
N ASN A 183 -4.94 -21.60 12.29
CA ASN A 183 -6.32 -21.91 11.93
C ASN A 183 -6.95 -20.89 10.97
N GLY A 184 -6.37 -19.70 10.82
CA GLY A 184 -6.81 -18.66 9.88
C GLY A 184 -5.91 -18.49 8.65
N HIS A 185 -4.72 -19.09 8.68
CA HIS A 185 -3.76 -19.05 7.59
C HIS A 185 -4.22 -19.94 6.43
N VAL A 186 -4.92 -19.33 5.47
CA VAL A 186 -5.39 -19.99 4.24
C VAL A 186 -4.22 -20.27 3.29
N VAL A 187 -4.16 -21.49 2.79
CA VAL A 187 -3.13 -21.95 1.83
C VAL A 187 -3.71 -22.36 0.48
N GLU A 188 -5.03 -22.58 0.41
CA GLU A 188 -5.71 -23.09 -0.78
C GLU A 188 -7.21 -22.78 -0.76
N LEU A 189 -7.80 -22.55 -1.94
CA LEU A 189 -9.24 -22.55 -2.17
C LEU A 189 -9.68 -23.93 -2.66
N GLU A 190 -10.76 -24.46 -2.09
CA GLU A 190 -11.35 -25.73 -2.51
C GLU A 190 -12.51 -25.48 -3.47
N TYR A 191 -12.40 -26.01 -4.68
CA TYR A 191 -13.39 -25.85 -5.74
C TYR A 191 -14.28 -27.09 -5.85
N GLY A 192 -15.59 -26.87 -5.83
CA GLY A 192 -16.61 -27.87 -6.09
C GLY A 192 -16.94 -28.00 -7.58
N ARG A 193 -18.15 -28.50 -7.87
CA ARG A 193 -18.65 -28.59 -9.26
C ARG A 193 -18.85 -27.20 -9.85
N ASP A 194 -18.67 -27.09 -11.17
CA ASP A 194 -18.89 -25.87 -11.95
C ASP A 194 -18.06 -24.65 -11.52
N GLY A 195 -16.91 -24.88 -10.86
CA GLY A 195 -15.97 -23.83 -10.45
C GLY A 195 -16.44 -23.00 -9.24
N VAL A 196 -17.46 -23.45 -8.50
CA VAL A 196 -17.87 -22.80 -7.25
C VAL A 196 -16.83 -23.09 -6.16
N VAL A 197 -16.46 -22.10 -5.36
CA VAL A 197 -15.62 -22.31 -4.17
C VAL A 197 -16.49 -22.83 -3.03
N ASP A 198 -16.17 -24.02 -2.50
CA ASP A 198 -16.93 -24.64 -1.40
C ASP A 198 -16.33 -24.29 -0.02
N ALA A 199 -15.01 -24.11 0.03
CA ALA A 199 -14.28 -23.84 1.26
C ALA A 199 -12.90 -23.21 1.01
N VAL A 200 -12.29 -22.71 2.08
CA VAL A 200 -10.84 -22.46 2.14
C VAL A 200 -10.16 -23.48 3.04
N ARG A 201 -8.95 -23.90 2.67
CA ARG A 201 -8.10 -24.80 3.47
C ARG A 201 -7.02 -24.01 4.19
N THR A 202 -6.86 -24.31 5.46
CA THR A 202 -5.86 -23.65 6.33
C THR A 202 -4.58 -24.48 6.39
N ILE A 203 -3.47 -23.90 6.85
CA ILE A 203 -2.19 -24.60 7.00
C ILE A 203 -2.27 -25.79 7.99
N ASN A 204 -3.23 -25.76 8.92
CA ASN A 204 -3.52 -26.87 9.84
C ASN A 204 -4.46 -27.94 9.24
N GLY A 205 -4.84 -27.82 7.96
CA GLY A 205 -5.76 -28.74 7.30
C GLY A 205 -7.24 -28.50 7.59
N ASN A 206 -7.60 -27.49 8.41
CA ASN A 206 -9.01 -27.15 8.63
C ASN A 206 -9.66 -26.68 7.34
N ARG A 207 -10.94 -27.05 7.18
CA ARG A 207 -11.80 -26.64 6.06
C ARG A 207 -12.84 -25.64 6.57
N ILE A 208 -12.79 -24.40 6.05
CA ILE A 208 -13.72 -23.33 6.43
C ILE A 208 -14.68 -23.09 5.26
N THR A 209 -15.96 -23.41 5.47
CA THR A 209 -17.02 -23.30 4.44
C THR A 209 -17.71 -21.94 4.47
N GLY A 210 -18.25 -21.53 3.33
CA GLY A 210 -19.02 -20.30 3.17
C GLY A 210 -19.80 -20.30 1.87
N ASP A 211 -20.63 -19.28 1.69
CA ASP A 211 -21.46 -19.14 0.48
C ASP A 211 -20.84 -18.12 -0.50
N ARG A 212 -20.04 -17.19 0.03
CA ARG A 212 -19.29 -16.16 -0.69
C ARG A 212 -17.88 -16.04 -0.13
N PHE A 213 -16.90 -15.99 -1.02
CA PHE A 213 -15.49 -15.88 -0.67
C PHE A 213 -14.93 -14.57 -1.20
N ILE A 214 -14.25 -13.81 -0.35
CA ILE A 214 -13.60 -12.56 -0.73
C ILE A 214 -12.09 -12.71 -0.48
N VAL A 215 -11.29 -12.68 -1.53
CA VAL A 215 -9.82 -12.73 -1.42
C VAL A 215 -9.29 -11.31 -1.38
N ALA A 216 -8.86 -10.90 -0.19
CA ALA A 216 -8.32 -9.58 0.14
C ALA A 216 -6.88 -9.66 0.68
N THR A 217 -6.10 -10.59 0.14
CA THR A 217 -4.76 -10.97 0.65
C THR A 217 -3.61 -10.13 0.10
N GLY A 218 -3.88 -8.99 -0.53
CA GLY A 218 -2.86 -8.06 -1.02
C GLY A 218 -1.79 -8.76 -1.87
N ALA A 219 -0.53 -8.64 -1.49
CA ALA A 219 0.61 -9.20 -2.22
C ALA A 219 0.61 -10.75 -2.32
N TRP A 220 -0.18 -11.44 -1.49
CA TRP A 220 -0.31 -12.91 -1.54
C TRP A 220 -1.44 -13.38 -2.47
N THR A 221 -2.23 -12.47 -3.07
CA THR A 221 -3.41 -12.86 -3.86
C THR A 221 -3.05 -13.78 -5.02
N ALA A 222 -1.99 -13.48 -5.77
CA ALA A 222 -1.55 -14.30 -6.89
C ALA A 222 -1.09 -15.71 -6.49
N SER A 223 -0.75 -15.94 -5.22
CA SER A 223 -0.37 -17.27 -4.71
C SER A 223 -1.58 -18.15 -4.34
N LEU A 224 -2.78 -17.56 -4.23
CA LEU A 224 -4.00 -18.26 -3.82
C LEU A 224 -4.98 -18.49 -4.97
N ILE A 225 -4.94 -17.66 -6.01
CA ILE A 225 -5.88 -17.73 -7.14
C ILE A 225 -5.15 -17.74 -8.49
N PRO A 226 -5.78 -18.25 -9.56
CA PRO A 226 -5.34 -17.99 -10.92
C PRO A 226 -5.39 -16.49 -11.23
N SER A 227 -4.24 -15.81 -11.14
CA SER A 227 -4.18 -14.34 -11.26
C SER A 227 -4.10 -13.82 -12.69
N TRP A 228 -3.91 -14.71 -13.68
CA TRP A 228 -3.89 -14.39 -15.12
C TRP A 228 -3.00 -13.19 -15.47
N ASN A 229 -1.82 -13.11 -14.84
CA ASN A 229 -0.86 -12.04 -15.06
C ASN A 229 -1.44 -10.62 -14.84
N SER A 230 -2.53 -10.52 -14.08
CA SER A 230 -3.28 -9.28 -13.85
C SER A 230 -2.84 -8.55 -12.58
N MET A 231 -1.98 -9.18 -11.79
CA MET A 231 -1.36 -8.58 -10.62
C MET A 231 0.02 -9.18 -10.34
N MET A 232 0.88 -8.42 -9.67
CA MET A 232 2.21 -8.88 -9.27
C MET A 232 2.67 -8.28 -7.94
N ALA A 233 3.23 -9.11 -7.07
CA ALA A 233 3.83 -8.65 -5.83
C ALA A 233 5.18 -7.97 -6.08
N THR A 234 5.37 -6.75 -5.54
CA THR A 234 6.65 -6.03 -5.62
C THR A 234 7.05 -5.50 -4.24
N GLY A 235 8.27 -5.82 -3.79
CA GLY A 235 8.83 -5.29 -2.56
C GLY A 235 9.36 -3.87 -2.76
N GLN A 236 8.95 -2.93 -1.92
CA GLN A 236 9.49 -1.57 -1.88
C GLN A 236 10.32 -1.34 -0.63
N VAL A 237 11.39 -0.56 -0.74
CA VAL A 237 12.28 -0.31 0.40
C VAL A 237 11.77 0.81 1.28
N VAL A 238 11.88 0.57 2.59
CA VAL A 238 11.52 1.52 3.65
C VAL A 238 12.66 1.54 4.67
N GLY A 239 12.97 2.73 5.18
CA GLY A 239 13.96 2.95 6.23
C GLY A 239 13.37 3.77 7.37
N TRP A 240 13.74 3.41 8.60
CA TRP A 240 13.39 4.13 9.82
C TRP A 240 14.65 4.55 10.55
N LEU A 241 14.74 5.83 10.83
CA LEU A 241 15.88 6.45 11.50
C LEU A 241 15.41 7.07 12.81
N ARG A 242 16.05 6.67 13.90
CA ARG A 242 15.70 7.15 15.25
C ARG A 242 16.20 8.58 15.41
N LEU A 243 15.30 9.46 15.84
CA LEU A 243 15.62 10.85 16.12
C LEU A 243 15.93 11.05 17.61
N THR A 244 16.83 11.99 17.91
CA THR A 244 16.99 12.52 19.28
C THR A 244 15.82 13.44 19.63
N PRO A 245 15.59 13.75 20.92
CA PRO A 245 14.56 14.71 21.32
C PRO A 245 14.73 16.09 20.64
N GLU A 246 15.96 16.57 20.48
CA GLU A 246 16.26 17.84 19.82
C GLU A 246 15.91 17.79 18.32
N GLU A 247 16.22 16.68 17.65
CA GLU A 247 15.86 16.46 16.25
C GLU A 247 14.34 16.38 16.06
N MET A 248 13.62 15.73 16.98
CA MET A 248 12.15 15.69 16.98
C MET A 248 11.55 17.10 17.03
N ILE A 249 12.07 17.96 17.89
CA ILE A 249 11.62 19.36 18.00
C ILE A 249 11.96 20.14 16.73
N ARG A 250 13.20 19.99 16.21
CA ARG A 250 13.68 20.71 15.03
C ARG A 250 12.91 20.34 13.76
N LEU A 251 12.47 19.08 13.64
CA LEU A 251 11.82 18.52 12.46
C LEU A 251 10.29 18.42 12.59
N LYS A 252 9.69 19.02 13.63
CA LYS A 252 8.23 18.96 13.88
C LYS A 252 7.39 19.46 12.69
N ASP A 253 7.89 20.46 11.97
CA ASP A 253 7.22 21.09 10.83
C ASP A 253 7.74 20.56 9.47
N LEU A 254 8.45 19.42 9.47
CA LEU A 254 8.88 18.77 8.24
C LEU A 254 7.65 18.38 7.40
N PRO A 255 7.54 18.82 6.13
CA PRO A 255 6.42 18.43 5.29
C PRO A 255 6.56 16.98 4.85
N ILE A 256 5.48 16.44 4.29
CA ILE A 256 5.64 15.25 3.43
C ILE A 256 6.43 15.70 2.20
N TYR A 257 7.47 14.95 1.86
CA TYR A 257 8.30 15.21 0.69
C TYR A 257 8.22 14.04 -0.28
N PHE A 258 7.90 14.30 -1.55
CA PHE A 258 7.95 13.30 -2.62
C PHE A 258 8.80 13.79 -3.78
N ASN A 259 9.80 12.99 -4.15
CA ASN A 259 10.49 13.11 -5.42
C ASN A 259 9.96 12.04 -6.38
N PHE A 260 9.08 12.43 -7.30
CA PHE A 260 8.44 11.50 -8.24
C PHE A 260 9.41 10.96 -9.30
N SER A 261 10.49 11.67 -9.57
CA SER A 261 11.50 11.23 -10.52
C SER A 261 12.28 10.01 -9.97
N THR A 262 12.75 10.08 -8.72
CA THR A 262 13.53 8.98 -8.08
C THR A 262 12.65 7.97 -7.34
N GLY A 263 11.40 8.36 -7.05
CA GLY A 263 10.45 7.63 -6.21
C GLY A 263 10.70 7.83 -4.71
N PHE A 264 11.76 8.54 -4.29
CA PHE A 264 12.03 8.75 -2.88
C PHE A 264 10.96 9.62 -2.21
N PHE A 265 10.59 9.27 -0.98
CA PHE A 265 9.70 10.09 -0.19
C PHE A 265 9.95 9.99 1.31
N CYS A 266 9.59 11.06 2.01
CA CYS A 266 9.79 11.24 3.45
C CYS A 266 8.47 11.64 4.11
N PHE A 267 8.29 11.16 5.34
CA PHE A 267 7.19 11.51 6.21
C PHE A 267 7.64 12.52 7.26
N PRO A 268 6.72 13.32 7.82
CA PRO A 268 6.97 14.02 9.07
C PRO A 268 7.35 13.05 10.19
N VAL A 269 7.89 13.62 11.26
CA VAL A 269 8.31 12.85 12.44
C VAL A 269 7.13 12.15 13.10
N HIS A 270 7.31 10.88 13.47
CA HIS A 270 6.29 10.13 14.19
C HIS A 270 6.53 10.22 15.69
N GLU A 271 5.90 11.18 16.36
CA GLU A 271 6.14 11.50 17.78
C GLU A 271 6.09 10.29 18.70
N ALA A 272 5.04 9.48 18.60
CA ALA A 272 4.85 8.33 19.49
C ALA A 272 5.95 7.25 19.36
N THR A 273 6.71 7.23 18.26
CA THR A 273 7.80 6.27 18.07
C THR A 273 9.19 6.91 18.01
N GLY A 274 9.29 8.23 17.87
CA GLY A 274 10.56 8.94 17.72
C GLY A 274 11.31 8.59 16.42
N TYR A 275 10.60 8.12 15.38
CA TYR A 275 11.21 7.78 14.10
C TYR A 275 10.88 8.80 13.02
N LEU A 276 11.89 9.10 12.19
CA LEU A 276 11.71 9.57 10.85
C LEU A 276 11.62 8.36 9.91
N LYS A 277 10.63 8.36 9.02
CA LYS A 277 10.50 7.32 8.00
C LYS A 277 10.71 7.87 6.62
N VAL A 278 11.49 7.13 5.83
CA VAL A 278 11.68 7.36 4.40
C VAL A 278 11.41 6.07 3.63
N ALA A 279 11.04 6.20 2.37
CA ALA A 279 10.70 5.07 1.53
C ALA A 279 10.92 5.40 0.05
N VAL A 280 10.78 4.39 -0.79
CA VAL A 280 10.87 4.53 -2.24
C VAL A 280 9.62 3.94 -2.89
N HIS A 281 8.89 4.77 -3.64
CA HIS A 281 7.78 4.38 -4.48
C HIS A 281 8.27 4.16 -5.92
N GLY A 282 8.93 3.04 -6.14
CA GLY A 282 9.47 2.65 -7.44
C GLY A 282 8.88 1.34 -7.97
N PHE A 283 9.50 0.78 -8.99
CA PHE A 283 9.09 -0.52 -9.55
C PHE A 283 9.41 -1.72 -8.63
N GLY A 284 10.39 -1.54 -7.73
CA GLY A 284 10.69 -2.45 -6.63
C GLY A 284 11.34 -3.76 -7.03
N TYR A 285 11.21 -4.74 -6.14
CA TYR A 285 11.88 -6.03 -6.20
C TYR A 285 10.90 -7.18 -6.31
N THR A 286 11.16 -8.15 -7.20
CA THR A 286 10.38 -9.40 -7.26
C THR A 286 11.08 -10.54 -6.53
N SER A 287 10.29 -11.52 -6.07
CA SER A 287 10.79 -12.78 -5.51
C SER A 287 10.00 -13.93 -6.10
N PRO A 288 10.59 -14.74 -7.00
CA PRO A 288 9.91 -15.86 -7.63
C PRO A 288 9.26 -16.79 -6.62
N HIS A 289 8.07 -17.27 -6.96
CA HIS A 289 7.30 -18.19 -6.15
C HIS A 289 6.74 -19.32 -7.02
N GLN A 290 6.50 -20.50 -6.44
CA GLN A 290 6.06 -21.66 -7.23
C GLN A 290 4.71 -21.46 -7.91
N LYS A 291 3.79 -20.73 -7.26
CA LYS A 291 2.41 -20.49 -7.73
C LYS A 291 2.20 -19.11 -8.37
N ALA A 292 3.20 -18.24 -8.37
CA ALA A 292 3.08 -16.86 -8.83
C ALA A 292 4.42 -16.33 -9.30
N VAL A 293 4.42 -15.39 -10.26
CA VAL A 293 5.65 -14.75 -10.75
C VAL A 293 6.43 -14.07 -9.63
N SER A 294 5.72 -13.49 -8.67
CA SER A 294 6.33 -12.92 -7.47
C SER A 294 5.38 -13.06 -6.30
N ALA A 295 5.90 -13.46 -5.15
CA ALA A 295 5.17 -13.40 -3.90
C ALA A 295 6.10 -13.18 -2.70
N PRO A 296 5.65 -12.44 -1.67
CA PRO A 296 6.26 -12.49 -0.35
C PRO A 296 6.21 -13.91 0.25
N PRO A 297 7.12 -14.24 1.18
CA PRO A 297 7.02 -15.45 1.98
C PRO A 297 5.66 -15.55 2.68
N SER A 298 5.10 -16.76 2.73
CA SER A 298 3.77 -17.03 3.29
C SER A 298 3.77 -17.30 4.79
N SER A 299 4.93 -17.44 5.44
CA SER A 299 5.00 -17.74 6.87
C SER A 299 4.37 -16.62 7.72
N ALA A 300 3.75 -16.99 8.83
CA ALA A 300 3.34 -16.00 9.84
C ALA A 300 4.59 -15.40 10.50
N VAL A 301 4.62 -14.08 10.61
CA VAL A 301 5.77 -13.32 11.12
C VAL A 301 5.32 -12.31 12.16
N SER A 302 6.16 -12.07 13.18
CA SER A 302 5.88 -11.09 14.25
C SER A 302 6.30 -9.67 13.87
N ALA A 303 7.20 -9.53 12.89
CA ALA A 303 7.65 -8.27 12.31
C ALA A 303 8.26 -8.51 10.94
N ARG A 304 8.30 -7.46 10.10
CA ARG A 304 9.00 -7.47 8.80
C ARG A 304 10.48 -7.87 8.97
N ALA A 305 11.04 -8.49 7.94
CA ALA A 305 12.47 -8.75 7.90
C ALA A 305 13.24 -7.42 7.93
N ASN A 306 14.26 -7.33 8.78
CA ASN A 306 15.17 -6.18 8.80
C ASN A 306 16.20 -6.29 7.67
N PHE A 307 15.72 -6.27 6.43
CA PHE A 307 16.52 -6.45 5.23
C PHE A 307 15.96 -5.65 4.06
N ILE A 308 16.86 -5.04 3.31
CA ILE A 308 16.63 -4.52 1.95
C ILE A 308 17.89 -4.79 1.11
N PRO A 309 17.75 -4.88 -0.23
CA PRO A 309 18.91 -4.95 -1.11
C PRO A 309 19.83 -3.72 -1.04
N ALA A 310 21.11 -3.90 -1.40
CA ALA A 310 22.14 -2.87 -1.25
C ALA A 310 21.89 -1.62 -2.11
N ASP A 311 21.44 -1.79 -3.34
CA ASP A 311 20.99 -0.69 -4.22
C ASP A 311 19.76 0.04 -3.64
N GLY A 312 18.88 -0.69 -2.97
CA GLY A 312 17.74 -0.11 -2.25
C GLY A 312 18.18 0.79 -1.08
N MET A 313 19.17 0.33 -0.31
CA MET A 313 19.81 1.13 0.75
C MET A 313 20.45 2.40 0.17
N GLN A 314 21.20 2.28 -0.93
CA GLN A 314 21.82 3.43 -1.60
C GLN A 314 20.78 4.48 -2.03
N ARG A 315 19.63 4.05 -2.57
CA ARG A 315 18.54 4.95 -2.96
C ARG A 315 17.89 5.67 -1.78
N LEU A 316 17.67 4.97 -0.66
CA LEU A 316 17.14 5.60 0.55
C LEU A 316 18.12 6.65 1.11
N LEU A 317 19.41 6.32 1.15
CA LEU A 317 20.44 7.25 1.62
C LEU A 317 20.63 8.43 0.67
N ALA A 318 20.57 8.23 -0.65
CA ALA A 318 20.66 9.31 -1.63
C ALA A 318 19.52 10.32 -1.44
N GLY A 319 18.27 9.86 -1.39
CA GLY A 319 17.14 10.77 -1.15
C GLY A 319 17.17 11.42 0.23
N LEU A 320 17.64 10.71 1.27
CA LEU A 320 17.81 11.31 2.59
C LEU A 320 18.90 12.39 2.60
N ARG A 321 20.02 12.19 1.87
CA ARG A 321 21.06 13.24 1.68
C ARG A 321 20.51 14.46 0.97
N ASP A 322 19.57 14.25 0.06
CA ASP A 322 18.97 15.35 -0.69
C ASP A 322 18.09 16.23 0.21
N ILE A 323 17.42 15.69 1.23
CA ILE A 323 16.52 16.49 2.08
C ILE A 323 17.11 16.86 3.45
N LEU A 324 17.88 15.97 4.08
CA LEU A 324 18.38 16.04 5.46
C LEU A 324 19.78 15.39 5.55
N PRO A 325 20.81 15.98 4.90
CA PRO A 325 22.16 15.41 4.80
C PRO A 325 22.80 15.10 6.15
N GLU A 326 22.50 15.88 7.19
CA GLU A 326 23.02 15.67 8.53
C GLU A 326 22.57 14.34 9.15
N LEU A 327 21.48 13.75 8.66
CA LEU A 327 20.95 12.47 9.15
C LEU A 327 21.45 11.26 8.35
N ALA A 328 21.91 11.47 7.12
CA ALA A 328 22.17 10.36 6.20
C ALA A 328 23.31 9.46 6.65
N GLU A 329 24.38 10.02 7.21
CA GLU A 329 25.56 9.25 7.64
C GLU A 329 25.29 8.41 8.89
N ARG A 330 24.22 8.69 9.66
CA ARG A 330 23.78 7.86 10.79
C ARG A 330 23.20 6.52 10.33
N GLY A 331 22.71 6.44 9.09
CA GLY A 331 22.04 5.26 8.57
C GLY A 331 20.70 4.96 9.26
N PHE A 332 20.08 3.83 8.90
CA PHE A 332 18.78 3.44 9.41
C PHE A 332 18.91 2.44 10.56
N GLU A 333 18.17 2.67 11.65
CA GLU A 333 18.06 1.69 12.75
C GLU A 333 17.30 0.44 12.29
N LYS A 334 16.31 0.64 11.41
CA LYS A 334 15.51 -0.43 10.81
C LYS A 334 15.32 -0.18 9.33
N VAL A 335 15.26 -1.26 8.57
CA VAL A 335 14.89 -1.27 7.16
C VAL A 335 13.93 -2.42 6.89
N GLY A 336 13.23 -2.39 5.77
CA GLY A 336 12.40 -3.52 5.38
C GLY A 336 11.79 -3.38 4.01
N LEU A 337 11.33 -4.51 3.49
CA LEU A 337 10.51 -4.58 2.28
C LEU A 337 9.02 -4.45 2.64
N CYS A 338 8.35 -3.48 2.04
CA CYS A 338 6.89 -3.35 2.03
C CYS A 338 6.36 -3.90 0.71
N TRP A 339 5.59 -4.99 0.77
CA TRP A 339 5.06 -5.64 -0.42
C TRP A 339 3.79 -4.98 -0.95
N TYR A 340 3.85 -4.51 -2.19
CA TYR A 340 2.71 -4.07 -2.97
C TYR A 340 2.11 -5.24 -3.76
N ASN A 341 0.92 -5.04 -4.30
CA ASN A 341 0.34 -5.87 -5.35
C ASN A 341 -0.05 -4.94 -6.49
N ASP A 342 0.85 -4.82 -7.45
CA ASP A 342 0.70 -3.94 -8.61
C ASP A 342 -0.24 -4.57 -9.63
N THR A 343 -0.99 -3.74 -10.36
CA THR A 343 -1.76 -4.12 -11.55
C THR A 343 -1.19 -3.41 -12.78
N PRO A 344 -1.49 -3.87 -14.02
CA PRO A 344 -0.96 -3.28 -15.24
C PRO A 344 -1.16 -1.76 -15.34
N THR A 345 -2.35 -1.27 -14.96
CA THR A 345 -2.76 0.15 -15.04
C THR A 345 -2.66 0.90 -13.72
N GLY A 346 -2.31 0.22 -12.62
CA GLY A 346 -2.37 0.79 -11.26
C GLY A 346 -3.79 0.82 -10.67
N ASP A 347 -4.78 0.28 -11.37
CA ASP A 347 -6.15 0.18 -10.91
C ASP A 347 -6.35 -0.89 -9.83
N PHE A 348 -7.31 -0.68 -8.93
CA PHE A 348 -7.77 -1.74 -8.03
C PHE A 348 -8.48 -2.85 -8.81
N ILE A 349 -8.52 -4.05 -8.23
CA ILE A 349 -9.36 -5.15 -8.71
C ILE A 349 -10.41 -5.39 -7.64
N PHE A 350 -11.65 -4.98 -7.93
CA PHE A 350 -12.85 -5.19 -7.11
C PHE A 350 -13.89 -5.90 -7.97
N ASP A 351 -13.70 -7.19 -8.23
CA ASP A 351 -14.55 -7.93 -9.14
C ASP A 351 -14.59 -9.43 -8.82
N TYR A 352 -15.59 -10.12 -9.37
CA TYR A 352 -15.65 -11.57 -9.32
C TYR A 352 -14.58 -12.17 -10.24
N HIS A 353 -13.97 -13.28 -9.79
CA HIS A 353 -13.11 -14.06 -10.67
C HIS A 353 -13.95 -14.65 -11.82
N PRO A 354 -13.52 -14.54 -13.10
CA PRO A 354 -14.40 -14.87 -14.23
C PRO A 354 -14.81 -16.35 -14.31
N GLU A 355 -14.03 -17.25 -13.72
CA GLU A 355 -14.33 -18.69 -13.67
C GLU A 355 -15.04 -19.14 -12.37
N HIS A 356 -15.20 -18.26 -11.37
CA HIS A 356 -15.68 -18.65 -10.04
C HIS A 356 -16.77 -17.70 -9.53
N LYS A 357 -18.04 -18.12 -9.67
CA LYS A 357 -19.24 -17.28 -9.47
C LYS A 357 -19.39 -16.68 -8.07
N ASN A 358 -18.82 -17.32 -7.05
CA ASN A 358 -18.91 -16.88 -5.65
C ASN A 358 -17.57 -16.41 -5.06
N LEU A 359 -16.55 -16.22 -5.91
CA LEU A 359 -15.23 -15.74 -5.52
C LEU A 359 -15.06 -14.28 -5.98
N PHE A 360 -15.02 -13.38 -5.03
CA PHE A 360 -14.75 -11.97 -5.24
C PHE A 360 -13.30 -11.63 -4.89
N ILE A 361 -12.65 -10.83 -5.72
CA ILE A 361 -11.26 -10.40 -5.53
C ILE A 361 -11.28 -8.93 -5.14
N ALA A 362 -10.61 -8.61 -4.03
CA ALA A 362 -10.43 -7.25 -3.54
C ALA A 362 -8.93 -6.97 -3.31
N THR A 363 -8.22 -6.59 -4.38
CA THR A 363 -6.76 -6.48 -4.37
C THR A 363 -6.27 -5.39 -5.33
N GLY A 364 -4.99 -5.44 -5.73
CA GLY A 364 -4.43 -4.53 -6.74
C GLY A 364 -4.14 -3.15 -6.20
N GLY A 365 -3.81 -3.04 -4.91
CA GLY A 365 -3.64 -1.76 -4.24
C GLY A 365 -2.49 -0.89 -4.78
N SER A 366 -1.61 -1.45 -5.61
CA SER A 366 -0.63 -0.74 -6.47
C SER A 366 0.16 0.37 -5.76
N GLY A 367 0.48 0.16 -4.47
CA GLY A 367 1.21 1.11 -3.64
C GLY A 367 0.42 2.35 -3.18
N HIS A 368 -0.88 2.44 -3.44
CA HIS A 368 -1.65 3.66 -3.19
C HIS A 368 -2.97 3.46 -2.42
N ALA A 369 -3.40 2.21 -2.17
CA ALA A 369 -4.71 1.91 -1.58
C ALA A 369 -4.95 2.37 -0.13
N PHE A 370 -3.92 2.51 0.72
CA PHE A 370 -4.15 2.75 2.15
C PHE A 370 -4.94 4.02 2.44
N LYS A 371 -4.71 5.09 1.67
CA LYS A 371 -5.40 6.37 1.89
C LYS A 371 -6.91 6.30 1.68
N PHE A 372 -7.40 5.27 0.99
CA PHE A 372 -8.81 5.02 0.78
C PHE A 372 -9.45 4.24 1.94
N LEU A 373 -8.70 3.86 2.99
CA LEU A 373 -9.19 3.05 4.12
C LEU A 373 -10.60 3.44 4.60
N PRO A 374 -10.93 4.74 4.78
CA PRO A 374 -12.26 5.13 5.25
C PRO A 374 -13.42 4.80 4.28
N VAL A 375 -13.13 4.70 2.99
CA VAL A 375 -14.14 4.52 1.92
C VAL A 375 -14.00 3.19 1.18
N LEU A 376 -12.92 2.42 1.40
CA LEU A 376 -12.67 1.15 0.72
C LEU A 376 -13.86 0.19 0.81
N GLY A 377 -14.42 0.02 2.01
CA GLY A 377 -15.57 -0.87 2.24
C GLY A 377 -16.78 -0.50 1.37
N LYS A 378 -17.07 0.81 1.23
CA LYS A 378 -18.16 1.32 0.38
C LYS A 378 -17.98 0.89 -1.08
N TYR A 379 -16.78 1.06 -1.63
CA TYR A 379 -16.51 0.73 -3.02
C TYR A 379 -16.42 -0.77 -3.27
N ILE A 380 -15.79 -1.53 -2.38
CA ILE A 380 -15.67 -2.99 -2.51
C ILE A 380 -17.04 -3.65 -2.45
N VAL A 381 -17.84 -3.35 -1.41
CA VAL A 381 -19.18 -3.91 -1.26
C VAL A 381 -20.12 -3.40 -2.36
N GLY A 382 -20.00 -2.13 -2.75
CA GLY A 382 -20.74 -1.60 -3.90
C GLY A 382 -20.46 -2.36 -5.20
N SER A 383 -19.20 -2.76 -5.44
CA SER A 383 -18.83 -3.56 -6.61
C SER A 383 -19.30 -5.02 -6.48
N LEU A 384 -19.14 -5.62 -5.31
CA LEU A 384 -19.64 -6.96 -4.97
C LEU A 384 -21.15 -7.10 -5.24
N GLU A 385 -21.92 -6.05 -4.92
CA GLU A 385 -23.37 -5.97 -5.14
C GLU A 385 -23.76 -5.45 -6.52
N ARG A 386 -22.79 -5.08 -7.38
CA ARG A 386 -23.00 -4.45 -8.69
C ARG A 386 -23.84 -3.17 -8.64
N LYS A 387 -23.68 -2.37 -7.58
CA LYS A 387 -24.40 -1.10 -7.35
C LYS A 387 -23.58 0.15 -7.67
N LEU A 388 -22.30 0.03 -7.97
CA LEU A 388 -21.50 1.17 -8.41
C LEU A 388 -21.89 1.61 -9.83
N PRO A 389 -21.61 2.88 -10.20
CA PRO A 389 -21.66 3.32 -11.58
C PRO A 389 -20.87 2.39 -12.51
N ARG A 390 -21.38 2.19 -13.73
CA ARG A 390 -20.76 1.29 -14.73
C ARG A 390 -19.29 1.60 -14.97
N GLU A 391 -18.92 2.86 -15.00
CA GLU A 391 -17.53 3.30 -15.21
C GLU A 391 -16.58 2.78 -14.13
N LEU A 392 -17.01 2.76 -12.86
CA LEU A 392 -16.20 2.20 -11.76
C LEU A 392 -16.15 0.68 -11.82
N LEU A 393 -17.27 0.03 -12.17
CA LEU A 393 -17.30 -1.43 -12.36
C LEU A 393 -16.34 -1.86 -13.48
N GLU A 394 -16.31 -1.12 -14.60
CA GLU A 394 -15.39 -1.39 -15.71
C GLU A 394 -13.93 -1.05 -15.36
N LYS A 395 -13.69 0.03 -14.62
CA LYS A 395 -12.34 0.44 -14.21
C LYS A 395 -11.69 -0.54 -13.23
N TRP A 396 -12.48 -1.19 -12.37
CA TRP A 396 -11.98 -2.13 -11.35
C TRP A 396 -12.32 -3.59 -11.63
N LYS A 397 -12.70 -3.92 -12.87
CA LYS A 397 -12.99 -5.29 -13.27
C LYS A 397 -11.76 -6.19 -13.17
N PHE A 398 -11.99 -7.50 -13.07
CA PHE A 398 -10.91 -8.48 -13.15
C PHE A 398 -10.34 -8.48 -14.58
N PRO A 399 -9.06 -8.14 -14.78
CA PRO A 399 -8.49 -8.08 -16.13
C PRO A 399 -8.38 -9.49 -16.72
N THR A 400 -8.90 -9.69 -17.94
CA THR A 400 -8.88 -11.02 -18.59
C THR A 400 -7.94 -11.07 -19.78
N GLU A 401 -7.65 -9.91 -20.36
CA GLU A 401 -6.77 -9.72 -21.50
C GLU A 401 -5.30 -10.06 -21.22
N PHE A 402 -4.91 -10.18 -19.95
CA PHE A 402 -3.54 -10.53 -19.55
C PHE A 402 -3.31 -12.03 -19.36
N ARG A 403 -4.37 -12.86 -19.41
CA ARG A 403 -4.28 -14.32 -19.24
C ARG A 403 -3.20 -14.95 -20.11
N GLU A 404 -3.12 -14.53 -21.36
CA GLU A 404 -2.18 -15.04 -22.36
C GLU A 404 -0.98 -14.10 -22.61
N ARG A 405 -0.86 -12.99 -21.87
CA ARG A 405 0.24 -12.01 -22.04
C ARG A 405 1.35 -12.22 -21.04
N PHE A 406 2.59 -11.97 -21.47
CA PHE A 406 3.75 -11.96 -20.57
C PHE A 406 3.73 -10.74 -19.64
N GLN A 407 4.11 -10.92 -18.37
CA GLN A 407 4.05 -9.87 -17.34
C GLN A 407 5.12 -8.77 -17.51
N GLY A 408 6.27 -9.07 -18.12
CA GLY A 408 7.40 -8.13 -18.23
C GLY A 408 7.06 -6.83 -18.97
N ASP A 409 6.12 -6.88 -19.91
CA ASP A 409 5.75 -5.75 -20.77
C ASP A 409 4.57 -4.91 -20.23
N ALA A 410 3.89 -5.38 -19.17
CA ALA A 410 2.51 -4.95 -18.86
C ALA A 410 2.35 -3.98 -17.68
N PHE A 411 3.33 -3.86 -16.78
CA PHE A 411 3.11 -3.19 -15.48
C PHE A 411 3.75 -1.81 -15.41
N GLN A 412 3.22 -0.89 -16.21
CA GLN A 412 3.61 0.52 -16.24
C GLN A 412 2.95 1.33 -15.10
N GLY A 413 1.82 0.83 -14.56
CA GLY A 413 1.07 1.48 -13.49
C GLY A 413 0.40 2.78 -13.93
N ASP A 414 0.12 3.66 -12.97
CA ASP A 414 -0.51 4.97 -13.19
C ASP A 414 0.49 6.06 -13.62
N GLY A 415 1.78 5.72 -13.77
CA GLY A 415 2.86 6.66 -14.07
C GLY A 415 3.47 7.35 -12.85
N SER A 416 3.07 6.99 -11.61
CA SER A 416 3.61 7.56 -10.37
C SER A 416 4.94 6.95 -9.90
N ARG A 417 5.39 5.86 -10.54
CA ARG A 417 6.61 5.12 -10.15
C ARG A 417 7.87 5.87 -10.58
N GLY A 418 8.80 6.05 -9.65
CA GLY A 418 10.12 6.65 -9.92
C GLY A 418 11.29 5.67 -9.78
N GLY A 419 12.48 6.13 -10.16
CA GLY A 419 13.73 5.37 -10.04
C GLY A 419 13.96 4.34 -11.14
N PRO A 420 14.89 3.38 -10.95
CA PRO A 420 15.21 2.39 -11.96
C PRO A 420 14.07 1.39 -12.17
N GLU A 421 14.20 0.61 -13.25
CA GLU A 421 13.33 -0.50 -13.58
C GLU A 421 13.27 -1.56 -12.48
N ARG A 422 12.20 -2.36 -12.52
CA ARG A 422 12.01 -3.50 -11.63
C ARG A 422 13.18 -4.46 -11.77
N ARG A 423 13.63 -5.04 -10.65
CA ARG A 423 14.58 -6.17 -10.70
C ARG A 423 14.15 -7.32 -9.80
N GLU A 424 14.60 -8.52 -10.13
CA GLU A 424 14.45 -9.65 -9.24
C GLU A 424 15.52 -9.62 -8.13
N MET A 425 15.14 -10.03 -6.91
CA MET A 425 16.13 -10.27 -5.85
C MET A 425 17.02 -11.44 -6.22
N THR A 426 18.33 -11.35 -6.00
CA THR A 426 19.26 -12.45 -6.26
C THR A 426 19.00 -13.63 -5.32
N PRO A 427 19.45 -14.86 -5.64
CA PRO A 427 19.34 -16.00 -4.73
C PRO A 427 19.88 -15.70 -3.32
N GLN A 428 21.05 -15.04 -3.24
CA GLN A 428 21.66 -14.65 -1.98
C GLN A 428 20.82 -13.62 -1.21
N GLU A 429 20.26 -12.62 -1.89
CA GLU A 429 19.35 -11.64 -1.25
C GLU A 429 18.11 -12.33 -0.67
N ARG A 430 17.54 -13.30 -1.38
CA ARG A 430 16.38 -14.08 -0.91
C ARG A 430 16.70 -14.94 0.30
N GLU A 431 17.89 -15.56 0.34
CA GLU A 431 18.36 -16.32 1.49
C GLU A 431 18.50 -15.43 2.73
N VAL A 432 19.16 -14.27 2.59
CA VAL A 432 19.33 -13.31 3.69
C VAL A 432 17.99 -12.77 4.16
N TYR A 433 17.09 -12.43 3.24
CA TYR A 433 15.74 -11.98 3.56
C TYR A 433 14.96 -13.06 4.35
N THR A 434 15.04 -14.32 3.94
CA THR A 434 14.36 -15.45 4.62
C THR A 434 14.95 -15.72 6.00
N ALA A 435 16.27 -15.65 6.15
CA ALA A 435 16.95 -15.76 7.43
C ALA A 435 16.54 -14.63 8.40
N ALA A 436 16.50 -13.38 7.91
CA ALA A 436 16.04 -12.23 8.68
C ALA A 436 14.58 -12.36 9.12
N MET A 437 13.72 -12.95 8.27
CA MET A 437 12.33 -13.24 8.64
C MET A 437 12.22 -14.28 9.76
N THR A 438 13.05 -15.32 9.72
CA THR A 438 13.04 -16.37 10.77
C THR A 438 13.56 -15.83 12.10
N ALA A 439 14.54 -14.91 12.06
CA ALA A 439 15.08 -14.27 13.24
C ALA A 439 14.05 -13.37 13.95
N SER A 440 13.17 -12.68 13.21
CA SER A 440 12.10 -11.85 13.82
C SER A 440 11.10 -12.70 14.61
N VAL A 441 10.77 -13.89 14.13
CA VAL A 441 9.88 -14.86 14.81
C VAL A 441 10.48 -15.38 16.13
N ARG A 442 11.80 -15.57 16.20
CA ARG A 442 12.46 -16.08 17.43
C ARG A 442 12.52 -15.04 18.54
N ARG A 443 12.69 -13.76 18.20
CA ARG A 443 12.76 -12.66 19.19
C ARG A 443 11.44 -12.37 19.90
N SER A 444 10.29 -12.81 19.36
CA SER A 444 8.98 -12.61 20.00
C SER A 444 8.55 -13.75 20.93
N LYS A 445 9.39 -14.78 21.12
CA LYS A 445 9.12 -15.92 22.02
C LYS A 445 9.92 -15.87 23.33
N ILE A 446 10.63 -14.79 23.57
CA ILE A 446 11.35 -14.43 24.81
C ILE A 446 10.70 -13.16 25.31
#